data_AF-A0A2V9R080-F1
#
_entry.id   AF-A0A2V9R080-F1
#
_cell.length_a   1.000
_cell.length_b   1.000
_cell.length_c   1.000
_cell.angle_alpha   90.00
_cell.angle_beta   90.00
_cell.angle_gamma   90.00
#
_symmetry.space_group_name_H-M   'P 1'
#
loop_
_entity.id
_entity.type
_entity.pdbx_description
1 polymer ?
#
loop_
_entity_poly.entity_id
_entity_poly.type
_entity_poly.pdbx_seq_one_letter_code
_entity_poly.pdbx_strand_id
1 'polypeptide(L)'
;QIGSQWTPTTVFRIDGAGKGYFNGGIQVNGADFAESVAVNGRPDEYSPGDLMAIDPRSPRQLMLAGEPYSSPVAGILSTKPGLLGTSHPASEPAQIANEIPLAVVGIVPCKATTANGPIHIGDLLVSSAEPGRAMKGTDRTRMLGAVVGKAMESLPEGTGLIQVLVTLQ
;
A
#
# COMPACT_ATOMS: atom_id res chain seq x y z
N GLN A 1 12.63 51.71 6.88
CA GLN A 1 13.03 50.84 5.76
C GLN A 1 11.78 50.56 4.93
N ILE A 2 11.97 50.51 3.62
CA ILE A 2 11.01 50.69 2.53
C ILE A 2 9.88 49.64 2.55
N GLY A 3 8.67 50.06 2.17
CA GLY A 3 7.46 49.24 2.15
C GLY A 3 7.58 48.02 1.24
N SER A 4 7.13 46.88 1.75
CA SER A 4 6.84 45.71 0.94
C SER A 4 5.47 45.88 0.31
N GLN A 5 5.44 46.24 -0.98
CA GLN A 5 4.26 45.99 -1.79
C GLN A 5 4.08 44.47 -1.87
N TRP A 6 3.04 43.95 -1.22
CA TRP A 6 2.64 42.57 -1.39
C TRP A 6 2.06 42.41 -2.79
N THR A 7 2.85 41.86 -3.72
CA THR A 7 2.31 41.40 -4.99
C THR A 7 1.49 40.14 -4.70
N PRO A 8 0.16 40.14 -4.90
CA PRO A 8 -0.63 38.94 -4.72
C PRO A 8 -0.08 37.85 -5.65
N THR A 9 0.36 36.74 -5.06
CA THR A 9 0.90 35.60 -5.79
C THR A 9 -0.06 34.43 -5.65
N THR A 10 -0.51 33.87 -6.76
CA THR A 10 -1.29 32.63 -6.77
C THR A 10 -0.37 31.47 -6.42
N VAL A 11 -0.49 30.96 -5.18
CA VAL A 11 0.29 29.80 -4.68
C VAL A 11 -0.48 28.47 -4.76
N PHE A 12 -1.78 28.56 -5.03
CA PHE A 12 -2.72 27.46 -5.20
C PHE A 12 -3.75 27.82 -6.27
N ARG A 13 -4.07 26.89 -7.17
CA ARG A 13 -5.21 27.03 -8.10
C ARG A 13 -5.78 25.68 -8.52
N ILE A 14 -7.04 25.67 -8.91
CA ILE A 14 -7.72 24.59 -9.63
C ILE A 14 -8.14 25.16 -10.99
N ASP A 15 -7.86 24.47 -12.09
CA ASP A 15 -8.36 24.88 -13.41
C ASP A 15 -9.76 24.33 -13.74
N GLY A 16 -10.31 24.73 -14.88
CA GLY A 16 -11.65 24.29 -15.31
C GLY A 16 -11.76 22.78 -15.59
N ALA A 17 -10.64 22.04 -15.64
CA ALA A 17 -10.62 20.60 -15.74
C ALA A 17 -10.51 19.91 -14.36
N GLY A 18 -10.49 20.67 -13.26
CA GLY A 18 -10.36 20.15 -11.90
C GLY A 18 -8.93 19.83 -11.48
N LYS A 19 -7.91 20.23 -12.25
CA LYS A 19 -6.50 19.95 -11.91
C LYS A 19 -5.98 20.95 -10.89
N GLY A 20 -5.46 20.45 -9.78
CA GLY A 20 -4.85 21.24 -8.70
C GLY A 20 -3.36 21.53 -8.96
N TYR A 21 -2.91 22.73 -8.62
CA TYR A 21 -1.51 23.17 -8.68
C TYR A 21 -1.12 23.79 -7.34
N PHE A 22 0.00 23.36 -6.78
CA PHE A 22 0.47 23.77 -5.46
C PHE A 22 1.97 24.08 -5.51
N ASN A 23 2.37 25.36 -5.38
CA ASN A 23 3.78 25.74 -5.52
C ASN A 23 4.67 25.15 -4.41
N GLY A 24 4.10 24.82 -3.25
CA GLY A 24 4.79 24.21 -2.10
C GLY A 24 4.56 22.70 -1.96
N GLY A 25 3.91 22.06 -2.94
CA GLY A 25 3.51 20.65 -2.85
C GLY A 25 2.36 20.39 -1.87
N ILE A 26 2.16 19.12 -1.53
CA ILE A 26 1.10 18.64 -0.63
C ILE A 26 1.76 17.88 0.52
N GLN A 27 1.40 18.23 1.76
CA GLN A 27 1.73 17.45 2.95
C GLN A 27 0.47 16.67 3.37
N VAL A 28 0.58 15.34 3.40
CA VAL A 28 -0.53 14.42 3.69
C VAL A 28 -0.37 13.79 5.07
N ASN A 29 -1.47 13.29 5.65
CA ASN A 29 -1.51 12.68 6.99
C ASN A 29 -1.59 11.14 6.93
N GLY A 30 -0.93 10.55 5.94
CA GLY A 30 -0.72 9.11 5.73
C GLY A 30 0.66 8.91 5.08
N ALA A 31 1.29 7.76 5.32
CA ALA A 31 2.70 7.55 4.97
C ALA A 31 2.89 6.72 3.69
N ASP A 32 1.83 6.53 2.92
CA ASP A 32 1.77 5.69 1.73
C ASP A 32 1.03 6.34 0.56
N PHE A 33 1.38 5.88 -0.63
CA PHE A 33 0.58 6.04 -1.83
C PHE A 33 -0.13 4.71 -2.07
N ALA A 34 -1.46 4.76 -2.07
CA ALA A 34 -2.31 3.62 -2.33
C ALA A 34 -3.07 3.79 -3.65
N GLU A 35 -3.31 2.69 -4.35
CA GLU A 35 -4.22 2.64 -5.49
C GLU A 35 -5.58 2.08 -5.06
N SER A 36 -6.65 2.63 -5.61
CA SER A 36 -8.00 2.09 -5.50
C SER A 36 -8.12 0.92 -6.48
N VAL A 37 -8.31 -0.29 -5.95
CA VAL A 37 -8.29 -1.53 -6.75
C VAL A 37 -9.48 -2.43 -6.41
N ALA A 38 -10.03 -3.09 -7.42
CA ALA A 38 -11.07 -4.09 -7.24
C ALA A 38 -10.51 -5.38 -6.60
N VAL A 39 -11.37 -6.09 -5.88
CA VAL A 39 -11.05 -7.39 -5.27
C VAL A 39 -11.95 -8.48 -5.83
N ASN A 40 -11.47 -9.71 -5.76
CA ASN A 40 -12.32 -10.87 -5.89
C ASN A 40 -13.21 -11.00 -4.64
N GLY A 41 -14.51 -11.22 -4.81
CA GLY A 41 -15.45 -11.24 -3.67
C GLY A 41 -15.85 -9.82 -3.23
N ARG A 42 -16.03 -9.64 -1.92
CA ARG A 42 -16.52 -8.36 -1.37
C ARG A 42 -15.43 -7.60 -0.61
N PRO A 43 -15.38 -6.25 -0.67
CA PRO A 43 -14.39 -5.46 0.06
C PRO A 43 -14.33 -5.72 1.58
N ASP A 44 -15.47 -6.06 2.21
CA ASP A 44 -15.54 -6.33 3.65
C ASP A 44 -14.98 -7.70 4.07
N GLU A 45 -14.60 -8.55 3.12
CA GLU A 45 -13.86 -9.79 3.36
C GLU A 45 -12.36 -9.53 3.58
N TYR A 46 -11.90 -8.32 3.29
CA TYR A 46 -10.51 -7.88 3.42
C TYR A 46 -10.38 -6.88 4.57
N SER A 47 -9.22 -6.88 5.21
CA SER A 47 -8.97 -6.11 6.43
C SER A 47 -7.60 -5.42 6.38
N PRO A 48 -7.48 -4.22 6.99
CA PRO A 48 -6.23 -3.47 6.95
C PRO A 48 -5.01 -4.30 7.36
N GLY A 49 -3.93 -4.13 6.62
CA GLY A 49 -2.70 -4.88 6.74
C GLY A 49 -2.68 -6.25 6.05
N ASP A 50 -3.77 -6.68 5.41
CA ASP A 50 -3.74 -7.86 4.56
C ASP A 50 -2.71 -7.71 3.44
N LEU A 51 -1.89 -8.73 3.26
CA LEU A 51 -1.00 -8.86 2.12
C LEU A 51 -1.82 -9.33 0.91
N MET A 52 -1.78 -8.56 -0.16
CA MET A 52 -2.57 -8.78 -1.36
C MET A 52 -1.72 -9.31 -2.51
N ALA A 53 -2.33 -10.09 -3.39
CA ALA A 53 -1.73 -10.57 -4.62
C ALA A 53 -2.67 -10.33 -5.81
N ILE A 54 -2.12 -10.20 -7.00
CA ILE A 54 -2.87 -10.12 -8.25
C ILE A 54 -3.58 -11.47 -8.48
N ASP A 55 -4.89 -11.45 -8.72
CA ASP A 55 -5.63 -12.66 -9.07
C ASP A 55 -5.29 -13.06 -10.51
N PRO A 56 -4.65 -14.23 -10.75
CA PRO A 56 -4.27 -14.65 -12.10
C PRO A 56 -5.47 -14.99 -12.99
N ARG A 57 -6.68 -15.08 -12.43
CA ARG A 57 -7.92 -15.43 -13.16
C ARG A 57 -8.78 -14.23 -13.51
N SER A 58 -8.55 -13.08 -12.85
CA SER A 58 -9.40 -11.90 -12.94
C SER A 58 -8.56 -10.65 -13.20
N PRO A 59 -8.59 -10.08 -14.42
CA PRO A 59 -7.82 -8.88 -14.75
C PRO A 59 -8.11 -7.72 -13.80
N ARG A 60 -7.04 -7.05 -13.33
CA ARG A 60 -7.11 -5.89 -12.41
C ARG A 60 -7.83 -6.16 -11.08
N GLN A 61 -7.94 -7.43 -10.66
CA GLN A 61 -8.46 -7.77 -9.33
C GLN A 61 -7.36 -8.33 -8.45
N LEU A 62 -7.55 -8.11 -7.15
CA LEU A 62 -6.69 -8.64 -6.10
C LEU A 62 -7.40 -9.75 -5.31
N MET A 63 -6.59 -10.56 -4.65
CA MET A 63 -7.01 -11.54 -3.67
C MET A 63 -6.00 -11.57 -2.51
N LEU A 64 -6.33 -12.25 -1.40
CA LEU A 64 -5.36 -12.50 -0.34
C LEU A 64 -4.17 -13.28 -0.89
N ALA A 65 -2.96 -12.84 -0.56
CA ALA A 65 -1.78 -13.66 -0.78
C ALA A 65 -1.83 -14.86 0.18
N GLY A 66 -1.69 -16.09 -0.34
CA GLY A 66 -1.70 -17.32 0.48
C GLY A 66 -0.67 -18.36 0.05
N GLU A 67 0.15 -18.04 -0.96
CA GLU A 67 1.24 -18.90 -1.40
C GLU A 67 2.57 -18.34 -0.88
N PRO A 68 3.45 -19.15 -0.25
CA PRO A 68 4.77 -18.71 0.15
C PRO A 68 5.60 -18.19 -1.03
N TYR A 69 6.27 -17.05 -0.87
CA TYR A 69 7.11 -16.45 -1.91
C TYR A 69 6.38 -16.26 -3.26
N SER A 70 5.16 -15.74 -3.20
CA SER A 70 4.30 -15.51 -4.36
C SER A 70 4.81 -14.32 -5.17
N SER A 71 5.18 -14.52 -6.44
CA SER A 71 5.58 -13.42 -7.32
C SER A 71 4.44 -12.48 -7.75
N PRO A 72 3.16 -12.90 -7.75
CA PRO A 72 2.04 -11.98 -7.91
C PRO A 72 1.74 -11.08 -6.70
N VAL A 73 2.56 -11.07 -5.64
CA VAL A 73 2.34 -10.18 -4.50
C VAL A 73 2.29 -8.72 -4.98
N ALA A 74 1.25 -7.99 -4.56
CA ALA A 74 0.88 -6.72 -5.16
C ALA A 74 1.03 -5.54 -4.21
N GLY A 75 1.05 -5.78 -2.89
CA GLY A 75 1.06 -4.70 -1.90
C GLY A 75 0.30 -5.09 -0.65
N ILE A 76 -0.01 -4.10 0.18
CA ILE A 76 -0.65 -4.30 1.48
C ILE A 76 -1.90 -3.41 1.58
N LEU A 77 -2.98 -3.93 2.13
CA LEU A 77 -4.21 -3.17 2.34
C LEU A 77 -3.95 -2.00 3.30
N SER A 78 -4.05 -0.77 2.81
CA SER A 78 -3.77 0.43 3.59
C SER A 78 -4.89 0.73 4.59
N THR A 79 -4.53 1.13 5.80
CA THR A 79 -5.50 1.63 6.79
C THR A 79 -5.86 3.09 6.55
N LYS A 80 -4.90 3.90 6.10
CA LYS A 80 -5.05 5.36 5.97
C LYS A 80 -4.08 5.91 4.91
N PRO A 81 -4.44 5.82 3.62
CA PRO A 81 -3.63 6.33 2.53
C PRO A 81 -3.25 7.79 2.73
N GLY A 82 -1.99 8.14 2.48
CA GLY A 82 -1.57 9.54 2.33
C GLY A 82 -2.12 10.14 1.03
N LEU A 83 -2.01 9.38 -0.05
CA LEU A 83 -2.63 9.66 -1.35
C LEU A 83 -3.34 8.41 -1.85
N LEU A 84 -4.54 8.57 -2.39
CA LEU A 84 -5.30 7.51 -3.05
C LEU A 84 -5.38 7.82 -4.55
N GLY A 85 -4.70 7.02 -5.37
CA GLY A 85 -4.82 7.03 -6.81
C GLY A 85 -6.06 6.25 -7.25
N THR A 86 -6.80 6.77 -8.23
CA THR A 86 -7.93 6.07 -8.85
C THR A 86 -8.04 6.43 -10.33
N SER A 87 -8.49 5.49 -11.16
CA SER A 87 -8.83 5.75 -12.56
C SER A 87 -10.24 6.34 -12.74
N HIS A 88 -11.03 6.37 -11.68
CA HIS A 88 -12.44 6.78 -11.73
C HIS A 88 -12.55 8.31 -11.66
N PRO A 89 -13.40 8.92 -12.50
CA PRO A 89 -13.65 10.35 -12.42
C PRO A 89 -14.39 10.71 -11.13
N ALA A 90 -14.27 11.95 -10.67
CA ALA A 90 -14.94 12.43 -9.47
C ALA A 90 -16.48 12.32 -9.53
N SER A 91 -17.05 12.20 -10.73
CA SER A 91 -18.48 11.98 -10.95
C SER A 91 -18.96 10.55 -10.66
N GLU A 92 -18.06 9.59 -10.40
CA GLU A 92 -18.39 8.17 -10.22
C GLU A 92 -17.97 7.62 -8.83
N PRO A 93 -18.45 8.22 -7.72
CA PRO A 93 -17.99 7.87 -6.37
C PRO A 93 -18.35 6.44 -5.94
N ALA A 94 -19.39 5.84 -6.53
CA ALA A 94 -19.84 4.49 -6.19
C ALA A 94 -18.85 3.39 -6.61
N GLN A 95 -18.00 3.62 -7.61
CA GLN A 95 -17.01 2.63 -8.04
C GLN A 95 -15.88 2.52 -7.03
N ILE A 96 -15.37 3.67 -6.56
CA ILE A 96 -14.35 3.74 -5.50
C ILE A 96 -14.86 3.10 -4.19
N ALA A 97 -16.16 3.22 -3.89
CA ALA A 97 -16.75 2.64 -2.69
C ALA A 97 -16.73 1.09 -2.67
N ASN A 98 -16.57 0.44 -3.82
CA ASN A 98 -16.47 -1.01 -3.96
C ASN A 98 -15.03 -1.51 -4.18
N GLU A 99 -14.04 -0.62 -4.03
CA GLU A 99 -12.63 -0.91 -4.18
C GLU A 99 -11.91 -0.79 -2.82
N ILE A 100 -10.71 -1.34 -2.77
CA ILE A 100 -9.84 -1.26 -1.60
C ILE A 100 -8.63 -0.36 -1.86
N PRO A 101 -8.08 0.31 -0.85
CA PRO A 101 -6.83 1.04 -0.98
C PRO A 101 -5.63 0.08 -0.82
N LEU A 102 -4.95 -0.22 -1.91
CA LEU A 102 -3.73 -1.02 -1.92
C LEU A 102 -2.50 -0.11 -1.84
N ALA A 103 -1.76 -0.14 -0.72
CA ALA A 103 -0.48 0.54 -0.63
C ALA A 103 0.56 -0.15 -1.53
N VAL A 104 1.11 0.60 -2.48
CA VAL A 104 2.15 0.15 -3.41
C VAL A 104 3.53 0.71 -3.06
N VAL A 105 3.57 1.81 -2.31
CA VAL A 105 4.79 2.38 -1.73
C VAL A 105 4.47 3.15 -0.45
N GLY A 106 5.38 3.10 0.52
CA GLY A 106 5.30 3.86 1.76
C GLY A 106 5.31 2.99 3.01
N ILE A 107 4.86 3.55 4.14
CA ILE A 107 4.87 2.85 5.43
C ILE A 107 3.44 2.50 5.82
N VAL A 108 3.17 1.20 5.95
CA VAL A 108 1.85 0.69 6.34
C VAL A 108 1.96 -0.45 7.36
N PRO A 109 0.94 -0.63 8.21
CA PRO A 109 0.84 -1.84 9.01
C PRO A 109 0.63 -3.06 8.10
N CYS A 110 1.31 -4.16 8.39
CA CYS A 110 1.24 -5.42 7.68
C CYS A 110 0.99 -6.56 8.66
N LYS A 111 0.02 -7.42 8.34
CA LYS A 111 -0.17 -8.67 9.06
C LYS A 111 1.00 -9.59 8.74
N ALA A 112 1.68 -10.06 9.77
CA ALA A 112 2.86 -10.89 9.65
C ALA A 112 2.75 -12.16 10.50
N THR A 113 3.56 -13.15 10.15
CA THR A 113 3.76 -14.41 10.88
C THR A 113 5.24 -14.75 10.96
N THR A 114 5.65 -15.39 12.06
CA THR A 114 7.00 -15.94 12.23
C THR A 114 7.16 -17.35 11.66
N ALA A 115 6.36 -17.74 10.66
CA ALA A 115 6.44 -19.05 10.00
C ALA A 115 7.84 -19.36 9.42
N ASN A 116 8.60 -18.32 9.03
CA ASN A 116 10.00 -18.41 8.60
C ASN A 116 11.00 -17.93 9.67
N GLY A 117 10.59 -17.96 10.94
CA GLY A 117 11.33 -17.47 12.09
C GLY A 117 11.02 -16.01 12.45
N PRO A 118 11.66 -15.50 13.53
CA PRO A 118 11.45 -14.15 14.01
C PRO A 118 11.78 -13.08 12.96
N ILE A 119 10.95 -12.05 12.89
CA ILE A 119 11.16 -10.89 12.02
C ILE A 119 11.92 -9.82 12.80
N HIS A 120 13.00 -9.30 12.22
CA HIS A 120 13.77 -8.18 12.75
C HIS A 120 13.64 -6.97 11.82
N ILE A 121 13.84 -5.79 12.38
CA ILE A 121 13.91 -4.54 11.61
C ILE A 121 14.91 -4.70 10.45
N GLY A 122 14.48 -4.35 9.24
CA GLY A 122 15.26 -4.45 8.01
C GLY A 122 15.16 -5.79 7.28
N ASP A 123 14.55 -6.82 7.87
CA ASP A 123 14.29 -8.09 7.18
C ASP A 123 13.38 -7.84 5.97
N LEU A 124 13.73 -8.46 4.85
CA LEU A 124 12.89 -8.49 3.65
C LEU A 124 11.70 -9.42 3.91
N LEU A 125 10.51 -8.98 3.53
CA LEU A 125 9.27 -9.72 3.75
C LEU A 125 8.72 -10.26 2.43
N VAL A 126 8.19 -11.48 2.49
CA VAL A 126 7.53 -12.21 1.40
C VAL A 126 6.18 -12.74 1.88
N SER A 127 5.30 -13.18 0.98
CA SER A 127 4.05 -13.83 1.38
C SER A 127 4.28 -15.17 2.09
N SER A 128 3.37 -15.52 2.99
CA SER A 128 3.35 -16.79 3.72
C SER A 128 2.26 -17.74 3.19
N ALA A 129 2.19 -18.95 3.77
CA ALA A 129 1.08 -19.87 3.54
C ALA A 129 -0.19 -19.48 4.33
N GLU A 130 -0.06 -18.57 5.31
CA GLU A 130 -1.20 -18.04 6.04
C GLU A 130 -1.82 -16.89 5.22
N PRO A 131 -3.11 -16.98 4.86
CA PRO A 131 -3.74 -15.99 4.00
C PRO A 131 -3.62 -14.56 4.54
N GLY A 132 -3.22 -13.63 3.67
CA GLY A 132 -3.07 -12.22 3.99
C GLY A 132 -1.86 -11.88 4.86
N ARG A 133 -0.95 -12.83 5.12
CA ARG A 133 0.21 -12.58 6.00
C ARG A 133 1.54 -12.63 5.28
N ALA A 134 2.40 -11.68 5.63
CA ALA A 134 3.82 -11.70 5.29
C ALA A 134 4.65 -12.51 6.29
N MET A 135 5.82 -12.97 5.86
CA MET A 135 6.83 -13.61 6.70
C MET A 135 8.23 -13.21 6.25
N LYS A 136 9.24 -13.49 7.07
CA LYS A 136 10.65 -13.27 6.71
C LYS A 136 11.03 -14.02 5.43
N GLY A 137 11.63 -13.34 4.46
CA GLY A 137 12.25 -13.95 3.30
C GLY A 137 13.61 -14.54 3.67
N THR A 138 13.75 -15.86 3.54
CA THR A 138 14.97 -16.60 3.88
C THR A 138 15.62 -17.26 2.66
N ASP A 139 14.83 -17.61 1.64
CA ASP A 139 15.30 -18.19 0.38
C ASP A 139 15.51 -17.13 -0.71
N ARG A 140 16.77 -16.71 -0.89
CA ARG A 140 17.13 -15.70 -1.90
C ARG A 140 16.81 -16.10 -3.34
N THR A 141 16.72 -17.39 -3.65
CA THR A 141 16.44 -17.86 -5.02
C THR A 141 14.97 -17.64 -5.42
N ARG A 142 14.09 -17.49 -4.43
CA ARG A 142 12.64 -17.28 -4.62
C ARG A 142 12.20 -15.84 -4.34
N MET A 143 13.10 -14.98 -3.91
CA MET A 143 12.75 -13.62 -3.48
C MET A 143 12.55 -12.63 -4.64
N LEU A 144 13.11 -12.91 -5.82
CA LEU A 144 12.91 -12.06 -6.99
C LEU A 144 11.41 -12.03 -7.36
N GLY A 145 10.80 -10.84 -7.34
CA GLY A 145 9.37 -10.64 -7.56
C GLY A 145 8.46 -11.00 -6.38
N ALA A 146 8.98 -11.64 -5.32
CA ALA A 146 8.17 -12.05 -4.17
C ALA A 146 8.31 -11.14 -2.93
N VAL A 147 9.26 -10.20 -2.97
CA VAL A 147 9.49 -9.24 -1.88
C VAL A 147 8.45 -8.13 -1.95
N VAL A 148 7.71 -7.91 -0.85
CA VAL A 148 6.76 -6.79 -0.74
C VAL A 148 7.41 -5.55 -0.12
N GLY A 149 8.43 -5.73 0.72
CA GLY A 149 9.04 -4.62 1.45
C GLY A 149 9.99 -5.08 2.55
N LYS A 150 10.29 -4.15 3.46
CA LYS A 150 11.16 -4.37 4.62
C LYS A 150 10.42 -4.09 5.93
N ALA A 151 10.65 -4.95 6.92
CA ALA A 151 10.14 -4.73 8.26
C ALA A 151 10.74 -3.46 8.89
N MET A 152 9.89 -2.64 9.50
CA MET A 152 10.27 -1.49 10.32
C MET A 152 10.07 -1.74 11.82
N GLU A 153 9.43 -2.87 12.17
CA GLU A 153 9.24 -3.36 13.54
C GLU A 153 9.61 -4.84 13.60
N SER A 154 9.96 -5.31 14.80
CA SER A 154 10.26 -6.72 15.05
C SER A 154 9.01 -7.52 15.42
N LEU A 155 8.98 -8.80 15.08
CA LEU A 155 7.99 -9.77 15.55
C LEU A 155 8.73 -11.03 16.05
N PRO A 156 8.86 -11.23 17.38
CA PRO A 156 9.68 -12.31 17.93
C PRO A 156 9.03 -13.69 17.78
N GLU A 157 7.70 -13.79 17.90
CA GLU A 157 6.97 -15.05 17.74
C GLU A 157 5.54 -14.83 17.25
N GLY A 158 4.94 -15.90 16.71
CA GLY A 158 3.53 -15.99 16.39
C GLY A 158 3.12 -15.09 15.23
N THR A 159 2.00 -14.39 15.42
CA THR A 159 1.43 -13.50 14.40
C THR A 159 1.18 -12.12 14.98
N GLY A 160 1.29 -11.08 14.16
CA GLY A 160 1.12 -9.70 14.62
C GLY A 160 0.90 -8.73 13.47
N LEU A 161 0.71 -7.47 13.83
CA LEU A 161 0.69 -6.35 12.90
C LEU A 161 2.00 -5.57 13.11
N ILE A 162 2.80 -5.41 12.05
CA ILE A 162 4.08 -4.69 12.11
C ILE A 162 4.13 -3.59 11.03
N GLN A 163 4.82 -2.50 11.29
CA GLN A 163 5.10 -1.49 10.27
C GLN A 163 6.05 -2.04 9.22
N VAL A 164 5.72 -1.83 7.95
CA VAL A 164 6.50 -2.26 6.79
C VAL A 164 6.71 -1.10 5.85
N LEU A 165 7.95 -0.90 5.42
CA LEU A 165 8.28 -0.06 4.29
C LEU A 165 8.02 -0.86 3.01
N VAL A 166 6.91 -0.58 2.34
CA VAL A 166 6.50 -1.19 1.07
C VAL A 166 7.31 -0.58 -0.06
N THR A 167 7.92 -1.45 -0.87
CA THR A 167 8.66 -1.08 -2.07
C THR A 167 8.49 -2.18 -3.10
N LEU A 168 7.47 -2.08 -3.96
CA LEU A 168 7.29 -3.02 -5.06
C LEU A 168 8.33 -2.76 -6.16
N GLN A 169 8.91 -3.83 -6.70
CA GLN A 169 10.02 -3.81 -7.67
C GLN A 169 9.61 -4.34 -9.04
#